data_AF-A0A7S0JML8-F1
#
_entry.id   AF-A0A7S0JML8-F1
#
_cell.length_a   1.000
_cell.length_b   1.000
_cell.length_c   1.000
_cell.angle_alpha   90.00
_cell.angle_beta   90.00
_cell.angle_gamma   90.00
#
_symmetry.space_group_name_H-M   'P 1'
#
loop_
_entity.id
_entity.type
_entity.pdbx_description
1 polymer ?
#
loop_
_entity_poly.entity_id
_entity_poly.type
_entity_poly.pdbx_seq_one_letter_code
_entity_poly.pdbx_strand_id
1 'polypeptide(L)'
;GEWVPPALLWLVQRDFLDGESVDDFLQKALTPVANRADDAATTLNRVREALRSFTRMRGLGLAQPHLHRTELCDMPRERLEPQYLSGLARVKDFVTAQALPKQKRDASDFSGEALAALTAQLVEALNAQEIPSAGSVVDAFNSALAAKTAQKLADALTALPLPLHAEALDEAYARLLRHAKAELRAHSFGLAEPPRLEASMAAALESARNANFRASHETCERLIDKCSASLARTRLAWLPSSNRLGARLQECNTTLLGCIGPAAIRSAAKFAELQERERLEMTNR
;
A
#
# COMPACT_ATOMS: atom_id res chain seq x y z
N GLY A 1 -3.06 2.70 -34.28
CA GLY A 1 -1.90 3.57 -34.47
C GLY A 1 -1.14 3.69 -33.17
N GLU A 2 0.17 3.89 -33.26
CA GLU A 2 1.03 4.26 -32.12
C GLU A 2 0.63 5.64 -31.59
N TRP A 3 0.62 5.84 -30.28
CA TRP A 3 0.27 7.13 -29.68
C TRP A 3 1.41 8.12 -29.96
N VAL A 4 1.10 9.20 -30.69
CA VAL A 4 2.06 10.28 -30.92
C VAL A 4 1.75 11.42 -29.94
N PRO A 5 2.69 11.77 -29.04
CA PRO A 5 2.47 12.87 -28.12
C PRO A 5 2.19 14.20 -28.85
N PRO A 6 1.36 15.07 -28.27
CA PRO A 6 1.18 16.43 -28.78
C PRO A 6 2.50 17.21 -28.73
N ALA A 7 2.60 18.31 -29.47
CA ALA A 7 3.72 19.22 -29.30
C ALA A 7 3.71 19.82 -27.89
N LEU A 8 4.87 19.91 -27.25
CA LEU A 8 5.03 20.49 -25.92
C LEU A 8 5.87 21.77 -26.01
N LEU A 9 5.34 22.87 -25.49
CA LEU A 9 6.06 24.14 -25.43
C LEU A 9 6.41 24.46 -23.98
N TRP A 10 7.71 24.52 -23.66
CA TRP A 10 8.17 25.09 -22.40
C TRP A 10 8.43 26.58 -22.59
N LEU A 11 7.44 27.39 -22.19
CA LEU A 11 7.51 28.85 -22.27
C LEU A 11 8.06 29.42 -20.95
N VAL A 12 9.21 30.09 -20.99
CA VAL A 12 9.83 30.73 -19.81
C VAL A 12 9.63 32.24 -19.90
N GLN A 13 8.80 32.80 -19.00
CA GLN A 13 8.41 34.22 -18.97
C GLN A 13 9.22 35.06 -17.96
N ARG A 14 10.38 34.56 -17.52
CA ARG A 14 11.29 35.26 -16.59
C ARG A 14 12.57 35.62 -17.33
N ASP A 15 13.26 36.65 -16.83
CA ASP A 15 14.58 37.06 -17.29
C ASP A 15 15.53 35.86 -17.16
N PHE A 16 15.66 35.14 -18.28
CA PHE A 16 16.54 34.01 -18.39
C PHE A 16 17.94 34.59 -18.48
N LEU A 17 18.83 34.19 -17.55
CA LEU A 17 20.17 34.77 -17.44
C LEU A 17 20.92 34.61 -18.78
N ASP A 18 21.60 35.68 -19.18
CA ASP A 18 22.35 35.72 -20.44
C ASP A 18 23.45 34.63 -20.46
N GLY A 19 23.49 33.81 -21.51
CA GLY A 19 24.56 32.84 -21.73
C GLY A 19 24.17 31.57 -22.50
N GLU A 20 22.92 31.13 -22.42
CA GLU A 20 22.41 29.98 -23.19
C GLU A 20 20.95 30.18 -23.62
N SER A 21 20.49 29.46 -24.64
CA SER A 21 19.08 29.52 -25.01
C SER A 21 18.23 28.66 -24.05
N VAL A 22 16.96 29.02 -23.88
CA VAL A 22 16.01 28.22 -23.09
C VAL A 22 15.88 26.79 -23.62
N ASP A 23 16.05 26.60 -24.94
CA ASP A 23 16.02 25.28 -25.56
C ASP A 23 17.25 24.45 -25.18
N ASP A 24 18.44 25.04 -25.21
CA ASP A 24 19.67 24.36 -24.77
C ASP A 24 19.59 23.96 -23.30
N PHE A 25 19.08 24.86 -22.46
CA PHE A 25 18.83 24.58 -21.05
C PHE A 25 17.85 23.42 -20.87
N LEU A 26 16.76 23.40 -21.63
CA LEU A 26 15.79 22.31 -21.63
C LEU A 26 16.46 20.97 -22.00
N GLN A 27 17.24 20.93 -23.08
CA GLN A 27 17.93 19.71 -23.50
C GLN A 27 18.90 19.20 -22.42
N LYS A 28 19.63 20.11 -21.75
CA LYS A 28 20.48 19.77 -20.61
C LYS A 28 19.66 19.24 -19.43
N ALA A 29 18.55 19.89 -19.09
CA ALA A 29 17.68 19.51 -17.98
C ALA A 29 17.04 18.11 -18.16
N LEU A 30 16.83 17.68 -19.41
CA LEU A 30 16.31 16.35 -19.75
C LEU A 30 17.38 15.25 -19.74
N THR A 31 18.66 15.59 -19.57
CA THR A 31 19.73 14.60 -19.50
C THR A 31 19.64 13.78 -18.20
N PRO A 32 19.77 12.43 -18.25
CA PRO A 32 19.66 11.61 -17.06
C PRO A 32 20.81 11.91 -16.10
N VAL A 33 20.55 11.82 -14.79
CA VAL A 33 21.59 11.91 -13.76
C VAL A 33 22.10 10.52 -13.42
N ALA A 34 23.37 10.42 -13.01
CA ALA A 34 23.95 9.15 -12.61
C ALA A 34 23.19 8.55 -11.41
N ASN A 35 22.72 7.31 -11.56
CA ASN A 35 22.01 6.59 -10.50
C ASN A 35 22.99 6.21 -9.37
N ARG A 36 23.15 7.08 -8.38
CA ARG A 36 23.84 6.77 -7.12
C ARG A 36 22.91 6.01 -6.18
N ALA A 37 22.49 4.78 -6.53
CA ALA A 37 21.68 3.90 -5.66
C ALA A 37 20.53 4.60 -4.88
N ASP A 38 19.94 5.64 -5.47
CA ASP A 38 18.97 6.54 -4.85
C ASP A 38 17.66 6.46 -5.65
N ASP A 39 16.57 6.15 -4.96
CA ASP A 39 15.23 6.02 -5.53
C ASP A 39 14.72 7.34 -6.12
N ALA A 40 15.17 8.48 -5.59
CA ALA A 40 14.83 9.80 -6.13
C ALA A 40 15.43 10.02 -7.52
N ALA A 41 16.70 9.65 -7.72
CA ALA A 41 17.38 9.74 -9.02
C ALA A 41 16.71 8.84 -10.07
N THR A 42 16.31 7.63 -9.67
CA THR A 42 15.59 6.69 -10.53
C THR A 42 14.25 7.27 -10.99
N THR A 43 13.49 7.86 -10.05
CA THR A 43 12.20 8.49 -10.35
C THR A 43 12.35 9.70 -11.26
N LEU A 44 13.33 10.57 -11.00
CA LEU A 44 13.62 11.74 -11.83
C LEU A 44 13.99 11.34 -13.27
N ASN A 45 14.79 10.30 -13.43
CA ASN A 45 15.18 9.80 -14.75
C ASN A 45 13.99 9.24 -15.54
N ARG A 46 13.01 8.58 -14.88
CA ARG A 46 11.76 8.16 -15.54
C ARG A 46 10.93 9.33 -16.05
N VAL A 47 10.82 10.41 -15.28
CA VAL A 47 10.12 11.63 -15.72
C VAL A 47 10.79 12.23 -16.94
N ARG A 48 12.13 12.34 -16.92
CA ARG A 48 12.91 12.83 -18.06
C ARG A 48 12.73 11.97 -19.30
N GLU A 49 12.75 10.65 -19.15
CA GLU A 49 12.52 9.70 -20.24
C GLU A 49 11.12 9.86 -20.84
N ALA A 50 10.09 9.98 -20.02
CA ALA A 50 8.73 10.24 -20.47
C ALA A 50 8.63 11.57 -21.23
N LEU A 51 9.25 12.64 -20.73
CA LEU A 51 9.29 13.93 -21.42
C LEU A 51 10.04 13.84 -22.76
N ARG A 52 11.13 13.07 -22.85
CA ARG A 52 11.87 12.87 -24.10
C ARG A 52 11.07 12.16 -25.19
N SER A 53 9.98 11.46 -24.85
CA SER A 53 9.07 10.88 -25.85
C SER A 53 8.35 11.95 -26.70
N PHE A 54 8.27 13.20 -26.22
CA PHE A 54 7.69 14.31 -26.95
C PHE A 54 8.68 14.83 -28.01
N THR A 55 8.65 14.21 -29.19
CA THR A 55 9.54 14.55 -30.32
C THR A 55 9.35 15.97 -30.86
N ARG A 56 8.23 16.62 -30.52
CA ARG A 56 7.89 18.00 -30.91
C ARG A 56 7.93 18.95 -29.71
N MET A 57 8.82 18.69 -28.76
CA MET A 57 9.07 19.57 -27.62
C MET A 57 10.01 20.72 -27.99
N ARG A 58 9.75 21.93 -27.49
CA ARG A 58 10.67 23.07 -27.62
C ARG A 58 10.65 23.97 -26.38
N GLY A 59 11.81 24.51 -26.01
CA GLY A 59 11.96 25.58 -25.03
C GLY A 59 12.01 26.95 -25.70
N LEU A 60 11.16 27.89 -25.28
CA LEU A 60 11.21 29.28 -25.74
C LEU A 60 11.20 30.25 -24.57
N GLY A 61 12.12 31.22 -24.60
CA GLY A 61 12.10 32.35 -23.69
C GLY A 61 11.19 33.47 -24.22
N LEU A 62 10.50 34.13 -23.30
CA LEU A 62 9.68 35.30 -23.56
C LEU A 62 10.03 36.36 -22.53
N ALA A 63 10.69 37.43 -22.98
CA ALA A 63 11.13 38.52 -22.13
C ALA A 63 9.96 39.19 -21.40
N GLN A 64 10.23 39.95 -20.34
CA GLN A 64 9.20 40.74 -19.70
C GLN A 64 8.58 41.74 -20.69
N PRO A 65 7.24 41.80 -20.81
CA PRO A 65 6.56 42.67 -21.78
C PRO A 65 6.73 44.16 -21.51
N HIS A 66 6.79 44.56 -20.24
CA HIS A 66 7.00 45.93 -19.78
C HIS A 66 7.27 45.94 -18.26
N LEU A 67 7.88 47.00 -17.72
CA LEU A 67 8.13 47.15 -16.28
C LEU A 67 6.83 47.15 -15.44
N HIS A 68 5.82 47.91 -15.89
CA HIS A 68 4.51 48.03 -15.24
C HIS A 68 3.58 46.87 -15.64
N ARG A 69 3.69 45.74 -14.93
CA ARG A 69 2.94 44.50 -15.25
C ARG A 69 1.43 44.58 -15.02
N THR A 70 0.98 45.46 -14.14
CA THR A 70 -0.44 45.59 -13.78
C THR A 70 -1.28 46.31 -14.84
N GLU A 71 -0.63 47.02 -15.76
CA GLU A 71 -1.29 47.87 -16.77
C GLU A 71 -1.23 47.24 -18.17
N LEU A 72 -0.73 46.00 -18.31
CA LEU A 72 -0.45 45.37 -19.61
C LEU A 72 -1.69 45.24 -20.51
N CYS A 73 -2.88 45.06 -19.93
CA CYS A 73 -4.13 44.89 -20.69
C CYS A 73 -4.57 46.19 -21.39
N ASP A 74 -4.31 47.33 -20.76
CA ASP A 74 -4.67 48.66 -21.27
C ASP A 74 -3.51 49.31 -22.04
N MET A 75 -2.36 48.61 -22.09
CA MET A 75 -1.15 49.12 -22.70
C MET A 75 -1.17 48.94 -24.22
N PRO A 76 -0.94 50.03 -24.98
CA PRO A 76 -0.80 49.93 -26.42
C PRO A 76 0.47 49.15 -26.77
N ARG A 77 0.42 48.41 -27.89
CA ARG A 77 1.46 47.43 -28.27
C ARG A 77 2.83 48.08 -28.48
N GLU A 78 2.85 49.35 -28.87
CA GLU A 78 4.03 50.17 -29.13
C GLU A 78 4.82 50.48 -27.87
N ARG A 79 4.18 50.37 -26.69
CA ARG A 79 4.84 50.54 -25.39
C ARG A 79 5.46 49.25 -24.86
N LEU A 80 5.22 48.11 -25.51
CA LEU A 80 5.81 46.85 -25.11
C LEU A 80 7.27 46.77 -25.52
N GLU A 81 8.06 46.06 -24.73
CA GLU A 81 9.49 45.88 -24.99
C GLU A 81 9.72 45.20 -26.35
N PRO A 82 10.63 45.72 -27.20
CA PRO A 82 10.88 45.16 -28.53
C PRO A 82 11.31 43.68 -28.48
N GLN A 83 12.08 43.30 -27.46
CA GLN A 83 12.52 41.92 -27.25
C GLN A 83 11.35 40.99 -26.94
N TYR A 84 10.37 41.46 -26.16
CA TYR A 84 9.13 40.73 -25.92
C TYR A 84 8.34 40.55 -27.21
N LEU A 85 8.19 41.60 -28.03
CA LEU A 85 7.45 41.52 -29.30
C LEU A 85 8.08 40.52 -30.27
N SER A 86 9.42 40.49 -30.36
CA SER A 86 10.16 39.51 -31.16
C SER A 86 10.01 38.09 -30.61
N GLY A 87 10.13 37.90 -29.29
CA GLY A 87 9.90 36.60 -28.63
C GLY A 87 8.46 36.09 -28.83
N LEU A 88 7.48 36.99 -28.72
CA LEU A 88 6.08 36.68 -28.95
C LEU A 88 5.82 36.23 -30.39
N ALA A 89 6.46 36.87 -31.38
CA ALA A 89 6.37 36.44 -32.78
C ALA A 89 6.89 35.00 -32.94
N ARG A 90 8.07 34.69 -32.41
CA ARG A 90 8.63 33.32 -32.44
C ARG A 90 7.72 32.28 -31.78
N VAL A 91 7.08 32.62 -30.67
CA VAL A 91 6.13 31.74 -29.98
C VAL A 91 4.91 31.50 -30.87
N LYS A 92 4.36 32.55 -31.49
CA LYS A 92 3.23 32.43 -32.41
C LYS A 92 3.57 31.56 -33.62
N ASP A 93 4.75 31.76 -34.20
CA ASP A 93 5.21 30.97 -35.35
C ASP A 93 5.32 29.49 -34.99
N PHE A 94 5.91 29.18 -33.82
CA PHE A 94 6.01 27.81 -33.33
C PHE A 94 4.64 27.19 -33.08
N VAL A 95 3.75 27.87 -32.36
CA VAL A 95 2.41 27.34 -32.06
C VAL A 95 1.64 27.11 -33.35
N THR A 96 1.69 28.05 -34.31
CA THR A 96 1.02 27.92 -35.60
C THR A 96 1.56 26.74 -36.41
N ALA A 97 2.90 26.56 -36.44
CA ALA A 97 3.52 25.44 -37.14
C ALA A 97 3.21 24.07 -36.50
N GLN A 98 2.91 24.02 -35.19
CA GLN A 98 2.62 22.78 -34.47
C GLN A 98 1.13 22.51 -34.28
N ALA A 99 0.26 23.48 -34.60
CA ALA A 99 -1.19 23.40 -34.45
C ALA A 99 -1.78 22.43 -35.48
N LEU A 100 -1.81 21.15 -35.12
CA LEU A 100 -2.50 20.11 -35.87
C LEU A 100 -3.90 19.88 -35.28
N PRO A 101 -4.88 19.44 -36.10
CA PRO A 101 -6.15 18.95 -35.59
C PRO A 101 -5.94 17.93 -34.47
N LYS A 102 -6.79 17.98 -33.44
CA LYS A 102 -6.72 17.02 -32.36
C LYS A 102 -7.18 15.66 -32.89
N GLN A 103 -6.32 14.65 -32.78
CA GLN A 103 -6.61 13.31 -33.27
C GLN A 103 -7.08 12.37 -32.15
N LYS A 104 -7.99 11.47 -32.50
CA LYS A 104 -8.42 10.30 -31.72
C LYS A 104 -7.39 9.16 -31.85
N ARG A 105 -7.58 8.10 -31.08
CA ARG A 105 -6.72 6.90 -31.11
C ARG A 105 -6.76 6.15 -32.45
N ASP A 106 -7.86 6.29 -33.19
CA ASP A 106 -8.04 5.76 -34.54
C ASP A 106 -7.49 6.69 -35.64
N ALA A 107 -6.77 7.75 -35.26
CA ALA A 107 -6.21 8.78 -36.13
C ALA A 107 -7.24 9.65 -36.87
N SER A 108 -8.53 9.56 -36.53
CA SER A 108 -9.54 10.51 -37.01
C SER A 108 -9.52 11.81 -36.19
N ASP A 109 -9.90 12.91 -36.81
CA ASP A 109 -9.96 14.21 -36.12
C ASP A 109 -11.17 14.30 -35.18
N PHE A 110 -11.00 15.00 -34.07
CA PHE A 110 -12.11 15.39 -33.20
C PHE A 110 -12.95 16.48 -33.86
N SER A 111 -14.27 16.29 -33.92
CA SER A 111 -15.22 17.38 -34.13
C SER A 111 -15.42 18.17 -32.83
N GLY A 112 -15.99 19.38 -32.92
CA GLY A 112 -16.35 20.16 -31.74
C GLY A 112 -17.30 19.42 -30.80
N GLU A 113 -18.30 18.73 -31.36
CA GLU A 113 -19.25 17.89 -30.60
C GLU A 113 -18.54 16.72 -29.90
N ALA A 114 -17.66 16.00 -30.61
CA ALA A 114 -16.93 14.88 -30.03
C ALA A 114 -15.97 15.34 -28.92
N LEU A 115 -15.36 16.52 -29.06
CA LEU A 115 -14.49 17.09 -28.04
C LEU A 115 -15.28 17.55 -26.81
N ALA A 116 -16.45 18.17 -27.01
CA ALA A 116 -17.35 18.56 -25.93
C ALA A 116 -17.85 17.32 -25.16
N ALA A 117 -18.26 16.27 -25.85
CA ALA A 117 -18.68 15.01 -25.25
C ALA A 117 -17.53 14.35 -24.45
N LEU A 118 -16.32 14.29 -25.03
CA LEU A 118 -15.14 13.79 -24.31
C LEU A 118 -14.85 14.63 -23.06
N THR A 119 -14.97 15.95 -23.15
CA THR A 119 -14.71 16.84 -22.01
C THR A 119 -15.72 16.61 -20.90
N ALA A 120 -17.00 16.48 -21.23
CA ALA A 120 -18.05 16.13 -20.26
C ALA A 120 -17.78 14.78 -19.60
N GLN A 121 -17.43 13.75 -20.39
CA GLN A 121 -17.08 12.42 -19.87
C GLN A 121 -15.86 12.46 -18.95
N LEU A 122 -14.81 13.21 -19.31
CA LEU A 122 -13.63 13.36 -18.45
C LEU A 122 -13.96 14.10 -17.16
N VAL A 123 -14.83 15.12 -17.20
CA VAL A 123 -15.28 15.85 -16.01
C VAL A 123 -16.15 14.96 -15.12
N GLU A 124 -17.08 14.20 -15.70
CA GLU A 124 -17.90 13.23 -14.97
C GLU A 124 -17.04 12.15 -14.32
N ALA A 125 -16.10 11.56 -15.05
CA ALA A 125 -15.20 10.54 -14.54
C ALA A 125 -14.20 11.11 -13.50
N LEU A 126 -13.77 12.37 -13.63
CA LEU A 126 -13.01 13.07 -12.59
C LEU A 126 -13.86 13.27 -11.33
N ASN A 127 -15.12 13.70 -11.47
CA ASN A 127 -16.04 13.90 -10.37
C ASN A 127 -16.43 12.57 -9.68
N ALA A 128 -16.52 11.49 -10.46
CA ALA A 128 -16.74 10.13 -9.97
C ALA A 128 -15.46 9.46 -9.42
N GLN A 129 -14.31 10.14 -9.47
CA GLN A 129 -12.98 9.61 -9.09
C GLN A 129 -12.52 8.38 -9.90
N GLU A 130 -13.09 8.18 -11.09
CA GLU A 130 -12.72 7.10 -12.01
C GLU A 130 -11.45 7.43 -12.81
N ILE A 131 -11.12 8.72 -12.97
CA ILE A 131 -9.83 9.18 -13.49
C ILE A 131 -8.91 9.52 -12.32
N PRO A 132 -7.73 8.87 -12.22
CA PRO A 132 -6.79 9.21 -11.17
C PRO A 132 -6.28 10.65 -11.37
N SER A 133 -6.71 11.58 -10.52
CA SER A 133 -6.00 12.85 -10.33
C SER A 133 -4.59 12.60 -9.78
N ALA A 134 -3.66 13.55 -9.89
CA ALA A 134 -2.33 13.41 -9.28
C ALA A 134 -2.41 13.14 -7.76
N GLY A 135 -3.44 13.65 -7.08
CA GLY A 135 -3.78 13.28 -5.70
C GLY A 135 -4.27 11.84 -5.59
N SER A 136 -5.14 11.39 -6.49
CA SER A 136 -5.61 9.99 -6.57
C SER A 136 -4.49 9.00 -6.89
N VAL A 137 -3.44 9.36 -7.63
CA VAL A 137 -2.26 8.50 -7.84
C VAL A 137 -1.50 8.30 -6.53
N VAL A 138 -1.30 9.38 -5.75
CA VAL A 138 -0.69 9.30 -4.42
C VAL A 138 -1.57 8.48 -3.47
N ASP A 139 -2.88 8.72 -3.48
CA ASP A 139 -3.84 7.99 -2.64
C ASP A 139 -3.95 6.51 -3.02
N ALA A 140 -3.96 6.20 -4.32
CA ALA A 140 -3.97 4.83 -4.84
C ALA A 140 -2.67 4.10 -4.52
N PHE A 141 -1.53 4.79 -4.64
CA PHE A 141 -0.23 4.25 -4.24
C PHE A 141 -0.18 3.98 -2.74
N ASN A 142 -0.57 4.96 -1.90
CA ASN A 142 -0.61 4.81 -0.45
C ASN A 142 -1.60 3.72 -0.02
N SER A 143 -2.73 3.59 -0.71
CA SER A 143 -3.72 2.54 -0.46
C SER A 143 -3.21 1.15 -0.87
N ALA A 144 -2.55 1.02 -2.03
CA ALA A 144 -1.94 -0.24 -2.46
C ALA A 144 -0.79 -0.67 -1.54
N LEU A 145 0.04 0.28 -1.12
CA LEU A 145 1.10 0.07 -0.15
C LEU A 145 0.52 -0.37 1.20
N ALA A 146 -0.53 0.30 1.69
CA ALA A 146 -1.24 -0.07 2.91
C ALA A 146 -1.81 -1.49 2.85
N ALA A 147 -2.46 -1.86 1.74
CA ALA A 147 -2.99 -3.20 1.53
C ALA A 147 -1.88 -4.26 1.55
N LYS A 148 -0.76 -4.00 0.86
CA LYS A 148 0.41 -4.89 0.84
C LYS A 148 1.02 -5.06 2.24
N THR A 149 1.15 -3.97 2.98
CA THR A 149 1.68 -3.99 4.36
C THR A 149 0.75 -4.74 5.30
N ALA A 150 -0.56 -4.55 5.19
CA ALA A 150 -1.54 -5.31 5.96
C ALA A 150 -1.49 -6.81 5.64
N GLN A 151 -1.33 -7.17 4.35
CA GLN A 151 -1.15 -8.56 3.95
C GLN A 151 0.12 -9.18 4.54
N LYS A 152 1.27 -8.49 4.45
CA LYS A 152 2.52 -8.96 5.08
C LYS A 152 2.38 -9.19 6.58
N LEU A 153 1.65 -8.31 7.28
CA LEU A 153 1.36 -8.49 8.71
C LEU A 153 0.52 -9.75 8.93
N ALA A 154 -0.54 -9.96 8.16
CA ALA A 154 -1.39 -11.15 8.25
C ALA A 154 -0.59 -12.44 7.97
N ASP A 155 0.27 -12.44 6.96
CA ASP A 155 1.13 -13.57 6.62
C ASP A 155 2.11 -13.89 7.76
N ALA A 156 2.75 -12.85 8.32
CA ALA A 156 3.66 -12.99 9.46
C ALA A 156 2.96 -13.54 10.71
N LEU A 157 1.71 -13.12 10.97
CA LEU A 157 0.89 -13.66 12.06
C LEU A 157 0.50 -15.12 11.81
N THR A 158 0.20 -15.48 10.57
CA THR A 158 -0.17 -16.85 10.19
C THR A 158 1.02 -17.81 10.29
N ALA A 159 2.24 -17.31 10.08
CA ALA A 159 3.48 -18.07 10.22
C ALA A 159 3.92 -18.31 11.68
N LEU A 160 3.21 -17.75 12.67
CA LEU A 160 3.53 -17.97 14.09
C LEU A 160 3.31 -19.45 14.47
N PRO A 161 4.15 -20.02 15.35
CA PRO A 161 3.99 -21.38 15.82
C PRO A 161 2.83 -21.44 16.83
N LEU A 162 1.62 -21.68 16.33
CA LEU A 162 0.43 -21.85 17.16
C LEU A 162 0.36 -23.28 17.75
N PRO A 163 -0.21 -23.48 18.96
CA PRO A 163 -0.79 -22.45 19.83
C PRO A 163 0.23 -21.69 20.68
N LEU A 164 -0.11 -20.45 21.02
CA LEU A 164 0.64 -19.54 21.90
C LEU A 164 -0.22 -19.08 23.08
N HIS A 165 0.44 -18.66 24.16
CA HIS A 165 -0.21 -17.88 25.22
C HIS A 165 -0.74 -16.55 24.66
N ALA A 166 -1.82 -16.04 25.26
CA ALA A 166 -2.48 -14.82 24.79
C ALA A 166 -1.53 -13.62 24.81
N GLU A 167 -0.75 -13.49 25.89
CA GLU A 167 0.24 -12.43 26.08
C GLU A 167 1.35 -12.49 25.02
N ALA A 168 1.84 -13.70 24.72
CA ALA A 168 2.88 -13.90 23.72
C ALA A 168 2.39 -13.57 22.29
N LEU A 169 1.13 -13.89 21.98
CA LEU A 169 0.51 -13.53 20.69
C LEU A 169 0.33 -12.02 20.57
N ASP A 170 -0.17 -11.36 21.62
CA ASP A 170 -0.37 -9.91 21.65
C ASP A 170 0.98 -9.16 21.57
N GLU A 171 2.03 -9.65 22.23
CA GLU A 171 3.38 -9.08 22.13
C GLU A 171 3.98 -9.25 20.72
N ALA A 172 3.81 -10.43 20.11
CA ALA A 172 4.24 -10.69 18.75
C ALA A 172 3.51 -9.75 17.76
N TYR A 173 2.20 -9.58 17.92
CA TYR A 173 1.41 -8.62 17.14
C TYR A 173 1.92 -7.19 17.32
N ALA A 174 2.12 -6.73 18.56
CA ALA A 174 2.60 -5.38 18.83
C ALA A 174 3.97 -5.10 18.16
N ARG A 175 4.88 -6.09 18.16
CA ARG A 175 6.17 -5.99 17.48
C ARG A 175 6.02 -5.92 15.96
N LEU A 176 5.23 -6.82 15.37
CA LEU A 176 4.99 -6.84 13.92
C LEU A 176 4.25 -5.57 13.44
N LEU A 177 3.30 -5.09 14.22
CA LEU A 177 2.55 -3.86 13.95
C LEU A 177 3.46 -2.64 13.94
N ARG A 178 4.38 -2.52 14.90
CA ARG A 178 5.38 -1.43 14.92
C ARG A 178 6.24 -1.45 13.67
N HIS A 179 6.72 -2.61 13.25
CA HIS A 179 7.50 -2.75 12.00
C HIS A 179 6.67 -2.38 10.77
N ALA A 180 5.44 -2.87 10.66
CA ALA A 180 4.53 -2.57 9.55
C ALA A 180 4.21 -1.07 9.45
N LYS A 181 3.92 -0.41 10.59
CA LYS A 181 3.69 1.05 10.63
C LYS A 181 4.94 1.85 10.26
N ALA A 182 6.14 1.40 10.68
CA ALA A 182 7.40 2.05 10.32
C ALA A 182 7.71 1.90 8.81
N GLU A 183 7.54 0.70 8.24
CA GLU A 183 7.71 0.45 6.81
C GLU A 183 6.75 1.30 5.98
N LEU A 184 5.48 1.38 6.39
CA LEU A 184 4.49 2.20 5.70
C LEU A 184 4.89 3.69 5.69
N ARG A 185 5.29 4.24 6.85
CA ARG A 185 5.72 5.65 6.96
C ARG A 185 6.95 5.97 6.12
N ALA A 186 7.89 5.04 6.00
CA ALA A 186 9.10 5.22 5.21
C ALA A 186 8.82 5.27 3.70
N HIS A 187 7.75 4.60 3.24
CA HIS A 187 7.44 4.44 1.81
C HIS A 187 6.18 5.17 1.36
N SER A 188 5.37 5.72 2.27
CA SER A 188 4.18 6.51 1.95
C SER A 188 4.54 7.89 1.41
N PHE A 189 3.82 8.34 0.38
CA PHE A 189 3.94 9.69 -0.14
C PHE A 189 2.96 10.63 0.56
N GLY A 190 3.45 11.70 1.19
CA GLY A 190 2.63 12.60 2.00
C GLY A 190 2.28 12.00 3.36
N LEU A 191 2.14 12.86 4.38
CA LEU A 191 2.03 12.46 5.80
C LEU A 191 0.65 11.90 6.21
N ALA A 192 -0.25 11.61 5.28
CA ALA A 192 -1.59 11.12 5.60
C ALA A 192 -1.58 9.59 5.79
N GLU A 193 -1.95 9.13 6.99
CA GLU A 193 -2.20 7.69 7.20
C GLU A 193 -3.44 7.26 6.40
N PRO A 194 -3.37 6.16 5.61
CA PRO A 194 -4.44 5.77 4.70
C PRO A 194 -5.70 5.33 5.47
N PRO A 195 -6.91 5.75 5.03
CA PRO A 195 -8.15 5.72 5.83
C PRO A 195 -8.73 4.34 6.18
N ARG A 196 -8.03 3.23 5.97
CA ARG A 196 -8.52 1.86 6.26
C ARG A 196 -7.46 0.91 6.84
N LEU A 197 -6.27 1.41 7.12
CA LEU A 197 -5.16 0.58 7.60
C LEU A 197 -5.46 -0.04 8.96
N GLU A 198 -5.95 0.75 9.91
CA GLU A 198 -6.18 0.28 11.28
C GLU A 198 -7.24 -0.81 11.35
N ALA A 199 -8.32 -0.67 10.57
CA ALA A 199 -9.35 -1.69 10.46
C ALA A 199 -8.80 -3.01 9.88
N SER A 200 -7.97 -2.92 8.84
CA SER A 200 -7.35 -4.12 8.23
C SER A 200 -6.37 -4.81 9.18
N MET A 201 -5.59 -4.04 9.94
CA MET A 201 -4.64 -4.57 10.93
C MET A 201 -5.37 -5.21 12.13
N ALA A 202 -6.45 -4.59 12.60
CA ALA A 202 -7.30 -5.15 13.66
C ALA A 202 -7.96 -6.48 13.22
N ALA A 203 -8.45 -6.55 11.98
CA ALA A 203 -9.00 -7.78 11.42
C ALA A 203 -7.95 -8.92 11.36
N ALA A 204 -6.70 -8.59 11.04
CA ALA A 204 -5.60 -9.56 11.03
C ALA A 204 -5.31 -10.13 12.44
N LEU A 205 -5.31 -9.27 13.48
CA LEU A 205 -5.18 -9.73 14.87
C LEU A 205 -6.32 -10.66 15.28
N GLU A 206 -7.56 -10.28 14.96
CA GLU A 206 -8.73 -11.09 15.32
C GLU A 206 -8.69 -12.45 14.63
N SER A 207 -8.31 -12.49 13.36
CA SER A 207 -8.08 -13.75 12.64
C SER A 207 -7.01 -14.62 13.30
N ALA A 208 -5.88 -14.02 13.71
CA ALA A 208 -4.80 -14.71 14.40
C ALA A 208 -5.23 -15.26 15.77
N ARG A 209 -6.03 -14.50 16.55
CA ARG A 209 -6.60 -14.96 17.83
C ARG A 209 -7.52 -16.15 17.64
N ASN A 210 -8.38 -16.11 16.62
CA ASN A 210 -9.28 -17.23 16.30
C ASN A 210 -8.52 -18.47 15.81
N ALA A 211 -7.45 -18.30 15.04
CA ALA A 211 -6.56 -19.40 14.67
C ALA A 211 -5.84 -19.99 15.90
N ASN A 212 -5.34 -19.13 16.79
CA ASN A 212 -4.68 -19.55 18.03
C ASN A 212 -5.65 -20.32 18.96
N PHE A 213 -6.88 -19.86 19.08
CA PHE A 213 -7.91 -20.56 19.85
C PHE A 213 -8.20 -21.96 19.30
N ARG A 214 -8.36 -22.08 17.98
CA ARG A 214 -8.57 -23.39 17.34
C ARG A 214 -7.40 -24.34 17.56
N ALA A 215 -6.18 -23.90 17.30
CA ALA A 215 -4.97 -24.71 17.51
C ALA A 215 -4.80 -25.12 18.98
N SER A 216 -5.11 -24.23 19.93
CA SER A 216 -5.09 -24.49 21.37
C SER A 216 -6.14 -25.55 21.73
N HIS A 217 -7.36 -25.39 21.25
CA HIS A 217 -8.45 -26.34 21.50
C HIS A 217 -8.14 -27.73 20.95
N GLU A 218 -7.72 -27.84 19.68
CA GLU A 218 -7.34 -29.11 19.05
C GLU A 218 -6.20 -29.82 19.79
N THR A 219 -5.18 -29.05 20.20
CA THR A 219 -4.06 -29.59 20.97
C THR A 219 -4.51 -30.14 22.32
N CYS A 220 -5.31 -29.36 23.05
CA CYS A 220 -5.81 -29.74 24.37
C CYS A 220 -6.77 -30.94 24.31
N GLU A 221 -7.73 -30.96 23.38
CA GLU A 221 -8.64 -32.09 23.19
C GLU A 221 -7.87 -33.38 22.87
N ARG A 222 -6.90 -33.32 21.96
CA ARG A 222 -6.05 -34.47 21.63
C ARG A 222 -5.30 -35.01 22.85
N LEU A 223 -4.82 -34.14 23.74
CA LEU A 223 -4.14 -34.55 24.98
C LEU A 223 -5.12 -35.18 25.97
N ILE A 224 -6.32 -34.60 26.13
CA ILE A 224 -7.40 -35.15 26.96
C ILE A 224 -7.84 -36.52 26.45
N ASP A 225 -8.05 -36.68 25.14
CA ASP A 225 -8.46 -37.96 24.54
C ASP A 225 -7.40 -39.04 24.75
N LYS A 226 -6.12 -38.69 24.54
CA LYS A 226 -4.99 -39.60 24.82
C LYS A 226 -4.99 -40.06 26.27
N CYS A 227 -5.27 -39.14 27.20
CA CYS A 227 -5.37 -39.45 28.62
C CYS A 227 -6.58 -40.31 28.97
N SER A 228 -7.76 -39.95 28.46
CA SER A 228 -9.00 -40.70 28.65
C SER A 228 -8.86 -42.14 28.16
N ALA A 229 -8.25 -42.36 26.99
CA ALA A 229 -7.95 -43.69 26.47
C ALA A 229 -6.93 -44.46 27.32
N SER A 230 -5.96 -43.77 27.93
CA SER A 230 -5.00 -44.40 28.85
C SER A 230 -5.66 -44.85 30.17
N LEU A 231 -6.53 -44.00 30.72
CA LEU A 231 -7.28 -44.29 31.95
C LEU A 231 -8.29 -45.42 31.73
N ALA A 232 -9.05 -45.38 30.64
CA ALA A 232 -10.00 -46.44 30.27
C ALA A 232 -9.32 -47.82 30.12
N ARG A 233 -8.13 -47.89 29.50
CA ARG A 233 -7.34 -49.13 29.40
C ARG A 233 -6.91 -49.65 30.78
N THR A 234 -6.57 -48.75 31.70
CA THR A 234 -6.18 -49.11 33.06
C THR A 234 -7.39 -49.64 33.85
N ARG A 235 -8.58 -49.08 33.62
CA ARG A 235 -9.85 -49.52 34.24
C ARG A 235 -10.32 -50.90 33.75
N LEU A 236 -10.09 -51.21 32.47
CA LEU A 236 -10.45 -52.50 31.85
C LEU A 236 -9.44 -53.62 32.13
N ALA A 237 -8.33 -53.33 32.81
CA ALA A 237 -7.36 -54.34 33.17
C ALA A 237 -7.94 -55.34 34.20
N TRP A 238 -7.54 -56.60 34.07
CA TRP A 238 -8.06 -57.73 34.87
C TRP A 238 -7.90 -57.56 36.40
N LEU A 239 -6.95 -56.74 36.85
CA LEU A 239 -6.76 -56.34 38.25
C LEU A 239 -6.68 -54.81 38.35
N PRO A 240 -7.81 -54.10 38.54
CA PRO A 240 -7.83 -52.66 38.77
C PRO A 240 -7.14 -52.37 40.11
N SER A 241 -6.11 -51.52 40.12
CA SER A 241 -5.47 -51.09 41.36
C SER A 241 -5.46 -49.58 41.48
N SER A 242 -5.85 -49.08 42.65
CA SER A 242 -5.90 -47.65 42.95
C SER A 242 -4.54 -46.98 42.74
N ASN A 243 -3.44 -47.66 43.13
CA ASN A 243 -2.09 -47.18 42.92
C ASN A 243 -1.72 -47.05 41.43
N ARG A 244 -2.15 -47.98 40.56
CA ARG A 244 -1.90 -47.88 39.12
C ARG A 244 -2.71 -46.76 38.49
N LEU A 245 -3.97 -46.59 38.90
CA LEU A 245 -4.78 -45.46 38.42
C LEU A 245 -4.18 -44.13 38.86
N GLY A 246 -3.76 -44.00 40.13
CA GLY A 246 -3.10 -42.81 40.66
C GLY A 246 -1.83 -42.45 39.89
N ALA A 247 -1.00 -43.44 39.58
CA ALA A 247 0.20 -43.24 38.75
C ALA A 247 -0.13 -42.75 37.32
N ARG A 248 -1.19 -43.31 36.71
CA ARG A 248 -1.64 -42.88 35.37
C ARG A 248 -2.27 -41.49 35.36
N LEU A 249 -2.99 -41.12 36.41
CA LEU A 249 -3.51 -39.77 36.58
C LEU A 249 -2.37 -38.74 36.71
N GLN A 250 -1.28 -39.09 37.40
CA GLN A 250 -0.09 -38.23 37.47
C GLN A 250 0.60 -38.08 36.11
N GLU A 251 0.78 -39.17 35.36
CA GLU A 251 1.32 -39.11 33.99
C GLU A 251 0.44 -38.23 33.07
N CYS A 252 -0.87 -38.28 33.29
CA CYS A 252 -1.83 -37.43 32.59
C CYS A 252 -1.72 -35.95 32.97
N ASN A 253 -1.54 -35.63 34.25
CA ASN A 253 -1.25 -34.26 34.69
C ASN A 253 -0.01 -33.71 33.97
N THR A 254 1.07 -34.49 33.88
CA THR A 254 2.28 -34.07 33.16
C THR A 254 2.03 -33.90 31.67
N THR A 255 1.29 -34.81 31.04
CA THR A 255 0.94 -34.74 29.61
C THR A 255 0.14 -33.47 29.28
N LEU A 256 -0.76 -33.06 30.18
CA LEU A 256 -1.60 -31.88 29.99
C LEU A 256 -0.88 -30.55 30.23
N LEU A 257 0.35 -30.55 30.76
CA LEU A 257 1.18 -29.34 30.75
C LEU A 257 1.44 -28.81 29.32
N GLY A 258 1.32 -29.68 28.31
CA GLY A 258 1.39 -29.29 26.90
C GLY A 258 0.11 -28.62 26.35
N CYS A 259 -0.97 -28.57 27.12
CA CYS A 259 -2.18 -27.83 26.77
C CYS A 259 -2.00 -26.35 27.13
N ILE A 260 -1.56 -25.57 26.14
CA ILE A 260 -1.28 -24.14 26.29
C ILE A 260 -2.23 -23.29 25.44
N GLY A 261 -2.26 -21.99 25.71
CA GLY A 261 -3.08 -21.02 24.99
C GLY A 261 -4.49 -20.85 25.58
N PRO A 262 -5.38 -20.15 24.87
CA PRO A 262 -6.66 -19.68 25.43
C PRO A 262 -7.64 -20.80 25.80
N ALA A 263 -7.52 -22.00 25.22
CA ALA A 263 -8.37 -23.14 25.58
C ALA A 263 -7.92 -23.87 26.85
N ALA A 264 -6.74 -23.53 27.41
CA ALA A 264 -6.13 -24.29 28.50
C ALA A 264 -6.99 -24.32 29.78
N ILE A 265 -7.54 -23.18 30.20
CA ILE A 265 -8.37 -23.09 31.41
C ILE A 265 -9.61 -23.99 31.29
N ARG A 266 -10.29 -23.92 30.14
CA ARG A 266 -11.49 -24.72 29.89
C ARG A 266 -11.18 -26.21 29.84
N SER A 267 -10.06 -26.56 29.20
CA SER A 267 -9.60 -27.94 29.08
C SER A 267 -9.16 -28.51 30.42
N ALA A 268 -8.52 -27.70 31.28
CA ALA A 268 -8.15 -28.07 32.64
C ALA A 268 -9.39 -28.38 33.50
N ALA A 269 -10.45 -27.56 33.41
CA ALA A 269 -11.70 -27.81 34.11
C ALA A 269 -12.38 -29.13 33.66
N LYS A 270 -12.46 -29.35 32.34
CA LYS A 270 -12.99 -30.60 31.76
C LYS A 270 -12.20 -31.83 32.23
N PHE A 271 -10.88 -31.70 32.30
CA PHE A 271 -10.03 -32.78 32.78
C PHE A 271 -10.20 -33.02 34.29
N ALA A 272 -10.31 -31.97 35.11
CA ALA A 272 -10.57 -32.12 36.54
C ALA A 272 -11.87 -32.89 36.82
N GLU A 273 -12.93 -32.61 36.06
CA GLU A 273 -14.20 -33.34 36.13
C GLU A 273 -14.04 -34.83 35.76
N LEU A 274 -13.24 -35.12 34.73
CA LEU A 274 -12.89 -36.48 34.36
C LEU A 274 -12.12 -37.19 35.48
N GLN A 275 -11.13 -36.53 36.10
CA GLN A 275 -10.37 -37.12 37.21
C GLN A 275 -11.26 -37.49 38.39
N GLU A 276 -12.21 -36.62 38.73
CA GLU A 276 -13.13 -36.87 39.84
C GLU A 276 -14.06 -38.05 39.55
N ARG A 277 -14.59 -38.13 38.32
CA ARG A 277 -15.39 -39.27 37.88
C ARG A 277 -14.61 -40.58 37.99
N GLU A 278 -13.37 -40.63 37.49
CA GLU A 278 -12.55 -41.85 37.54
C GLU A 278 -12.21 -42.27 38.98
N ARG A 279 -12.05 -41.31 39.91
CA ARG A 279 -11.85 -41.60 41.33
C ARG A 279 -13.10 -42.20 41.99
N LEU A 280 -14.26 -41.59 41.76
CA LEU A 280 -15.54 -42.05 42.31
C LEU A 280 -15.94 -43.43 41.81
N GLU A 281 -15.69 -43.73 40.53
CA GLU A 281 -15.99 -45.05 39.95
C GLU A 281 -15.11 -46.17 40.53
N MET A 282 -13.92 -45.86 41.04
CA MET A 282 -13.03 -46.84 41.67
C MET A 282 -13.34 -47.07 43.15
N THR A 283 -13.89 -46.09 43.87
CA THR A 283 -14.33 -46.28 45.27
C THR A 283 -15.65 -47.05 45.38
N ASN A 284 -16.46 -47.07 44.32
CA ASN A 284 -17.73 -47.79 44.27
C ASN A 284 -17.59 -49.24 43.73
N ARG A 285 -16.38 -49.73 43.47
CA ARG A 285 -16.06 -51.11 43.07
C ARG A 285 -15.31 -51.84 44.18
#